data_AF-A0A962Q863-F1
#
_entry.id   AF-A0A962Q863-F1
#
_cell.length_a   1.000
_cell.length_b   1.000
_cell.length_c   1.000
_cell.angle_alpha   90.00
_cell.angle_beta   90.00
_cell.angle_gamma   90.00
#
_symmetry.space_group_name_H-M   'P 1'
#
loop_
_entity.id
_entity.type
_entity.pdbx_description
1 polymer ?
#
loop_
_entity_poly.entity_id
_entity_poly.type
_entity_poly.pdbx_seq_one_letter_code
_entity_poly.pdbx_strand_id
1 'polypeptide(L)'
;FIGMQIVIEGLALSAFNTTRETTPDPVLKDVVYLVTRDEARHVTFGVNYLEEFVKTLSDEEREERALFAYEACVVSRERLVATDVFRHFGWDVEEARKQVLEGFVMSTFRNLLFQRVIPNLKRIGLLTDRIRPKFEELGILDYENLATDGDIDWAAMERPLDTQEAQSHEQSMLAAFQAEHQKQEAAKASNAA
;
A
#
# COMPACT_ATOMS: atom_id res chain seq x y z
N PHE A 1 -4.90 -12.63 -13.76
CA PHE A 1 -5.13 -11.28 -14.31
C PHE A 1 -4.05 -10.36 -13.76
N ILE A 2 -3.00 -10.09 -14.55
CA ILE A 2 -1.76 -9.44 -14.10
C ILE A 2 -1.95 -7.91 -13.91
N GLY A 3 -3.00 -7.30 -14.49
CA GLY A 3 -3.31 -5.88 -14.29
C GLY A 3 -3.92 -5.50 -12.93
N MET A 4 -4.49 -6.46 -12.19
CA MET A 4 -5.08 -6.20 -10.87
C MET A 4 -4.00 -6.00 -9.79
N GLN A 5 -2.82 -6.59 -10.01
CA GLN A 5 -1.67 -6.47 -9.13
C GLN A 5 -1.18 -5.02 -9.05
N ILE A 6 -1.00 -4.33 -10.19
CA ILE A 6 -0.56 -2.92 -10.19
C ILE A 6 -1.51 -1.97 -9.41
N VAL A 7 -2.82 -2.22 -9.48
CA VAL A 7 -3.83 -1.35 -8.83
C VAL A 7 -3.93 -1.66 -7.33
N ILE A 8 -3.92 -2.94 -6.94
CA ILE A 8 -4.07 -3.35 -5.53
C ILE A 8 -2.75 -3.19 -4.76
N GLU A 9 -1.61 -3.45 -5.38
CA GLU A 9 -0.31 -3.41 -4.70
C GLU A 9 0.07 -1.99 -4.30
N GLY A 10 -0.25 -0.97 -5.11
CA GLY A 10 -0.06 0.42 -4.71
C GLY A 10 -0.82 0.76 -3.43
N LEU A 11 -2.03 0.23 -3.27
CA LEU A 11 -2.89 0.47 -2.09
C LEU A 11 -2.33 -0.26 -0.88
N ALA A 12 -1.94 -1.53 -1.07
CA ALA A 12 -1.36 -2.36 -0.03
C ALA A 12 -0.09 -1.72 0.52
N LEU A 13 0.82 -1.26 -0.35
CA LEU A 13 2.06 -0.58 0.08
C LEU A 13 1.80 0.72 0.83
N SER A 14 0.85 1.55 0.39
CA SER A 14 0.48 2.76 1.13
C SER A 14 -0.06 2.41 2.52
N ALA A 15 -0.97 1.43 2.61
CA ALA A 15 -1.51 0.96 3.88
C ALA A 15 -0.41 0.35 4.78
N PHE A 16 0.53 -0.42 4.23
CA PHE A 16 1.65 -0.99 4.95
C PHE A 16 2.61 0.08 5.46
N ASN A 17 2.95 1.08 4.65
CA ASN A 17 3.81 2.18 5.09
C ASN A 17 3.16 2.97 6.21
N THR A 18 1.88 3.35 6.08
CA THR A 18 1.14 4.01 7.16
C THR A 18 1.11 3.13 8.41
N THR A 19 0.80 1.84 8.27
CA THR A 19 0.77 0.90 9.41
C THR A 19 2.12 0.83 10.10
N ARG A 20 3.22 0.76 9.35
CA ARG A 20 4.59 0.72 9.87
C ARG A 20 4.97 2.02 10.60
N GLU A 21 4.54 3.16 10.09
CA GLU A 21 4.82 4.47 10.68
C GLU A 21 4.03 4.71 11.97
N THR A 22 2.76 4.30 11.99
CA THR A 22 1.84 4.61 13.10
C THR A 22 1.78 3.54 14.18
N THR A 23 2.19 2.30 13.87
CA THR A 23 2.12 1.22 14.86
C THR A 23 3.12 1.43 16.01
N PRO A 24 2.66 1.31 17.28
CA PRO A 24 3.56 1.30 18.43
C PRO A 24 4.20 -0.07 18.67
N ASP A 25 3.69 -1.14 18.05
CA ASP A 25 4.18 -2.51 18.21
C ASP A 25 5.43 -2.75 17.34
N PRO A 26 6.60 -3.02 17.94
CA PRO A 26 7.84 -3.25 17.20
C PRO A 26 7.80 -4.52 16.33
N VAL A 27 7.10 -5.58 16.76
CA VAL A 27 6.99 -6.83 15.99
C VAL A 27 6.14 -6.59 14.75
N LEU A 28 5.00 -5.89 14.91
CA LEU A 28 4.16 -5.56 13.76
C LEU A 28 4.92 -4.68 12.75
N LYS A 29 5.76 -3.76 13.25
CA LYS A 29 6.60 -2.90 12.40
C LYS A 29 7.57 -3.71 11.54
N ASP A 30 8.21 -4.71 12.12
CA ASP A 30 9.17 -5.59 11.43
C ASP A 30 8.47 -6.53 10.45
N VAL A 31 7.34 -7.11 10.83
CA VAL A 31 6.51 -7.95 9.93
C VAL A 31 6.08 -7.13 8.71
N VAL A 32 5.54 -5.94 8.91
CA VAL A 32 5.09 -5.06 7.82
C VAL A 32 6.26 -4.63 6.94
N TYR A 33 7.46 -4.40 7.51
CA TYR A 33 8.66 -4.11 6.74
C TYR A 33 9.05 -5.27 5.81
N LEU A 34 9.09 -6.50 6.33
CA LEU A 34 9.46 -7.68 5.55
C LEU A 34 8.43 -7.98 4.45
N VAL A 35 7.14 -7.88 4.75
CA VAL A 35 6.05 -8.03 3.76
C VAL A 35 6.19 -6.98 2.66
N THR A 36 6.38 -5.70 3.01
CA THR A 36 6.53 -4.62 2.03
C THR A 36 7.71 -4.87 1.08
N ARG A 37 8.80 -5.46 1.58
CA ARG A 37 9.96 -5.82 0.73
C ARG A 37 9.69 -6.97 -0.23
N ASP A 38 8.87 -7.93 0.15
CA ASP A 38 8.49 -9.02 -0.74
C ASP A 38 7.56 -8.51 -1.85
N GLU A 39 6.55 -7.72 -1.47
CA GLU A 39 5.62 -7.13 -2.43
C GLU A 39 6.29 -6.14 -3.38
N ALA A 40 7.32 -5.41 -2.93
CA ALA A 40 8.12 -4.55 -3.81
C ALA A 40 8.73 -5.32 -4.99
N ARG A 41 9.17 -6.56 -4.79
CA ARG A 41 9.70 -7.41 -5.87
C ARG A 41 8.59 -7.88 -6.81
N HIS A 42 7.42 -8.23 -6.26
CA HIS A 42 6.26 -8.61 -7.07
C HIS A 42 5.80 -7.46 -7.97
N VAL A 43 5.75 -6.24 -7.44
CA VAL A 43 5.38 -5.02 -8.18
C VAL A 43 6.33 -4.77 -9.34
N THR A 44 7.65 -4.71 -9.09
CA THR A 44 8.63 -4.44 -10.15
C THR A 44 8.58 -5.49 -11.26
N PHE A 45 8.43 -6.76 -10.89
CA PHE A 45 8.26 -7.84 -11.86
C PHE A 45 6.99 -7.64 -12.71
N GLY A 46 5.86 -7.35 -12.06
CA GLY A 46 4.58 -7.10 -12.73
C GLY A 46 4.64 -5.91 -13.69
N VAL A 47 5.24 -4.79 -13.27
CA VAL A 47 5.40 -3.58 -14.11
C VAL A 47 6.29 -3.87 -15.32
N ASN A 48 7.46 -4.48 -15.15
CA ASN A 48 8.36 -4.77 -16.26
C ASN A 48 7.76 -5.76 -17.25
N TYR A 49 7.06 -6.80 -16.75
CA TYR A 49 6.38 -7.76 -17.61
C TYR A 49 5.23 -7.10 -18.39
N LEU A 50 4.39 -6.30 -17.71
CA LEU A 50 3.27 -5.63 -18.35
C LEU A 50 3.73 -4.56 -19.35
N GLU A 51 4.82 -3.86 -19.08
CA GLU A 51 5.40 -2.88 -20.00
C GLU A 51 5.77 -3.53 -21.34
N GLU A 52 6.36 -4.73 -21.31
CA GLU A 52 6.67 -5.49 -22.54
C GLU A 52 5.43 -6.13 -23.16
N PHE A 53 4.54 -6.71 -22.35
CA PHE A 53 3.34 -7.37 -22.83
C PHE A 53 2.37 -6.41 -23.51
N VAL A 54 2.15 -5.21 -22.96
CA VAL A 54 1.22 -4.23 -23.52
C VAL A 54 1.68 -3.77 -24.92
N LYS A 55 2.99 -3.75 -25.20
CA LYS A 55 3.54 -3.44 -26.54
C LYS A 55 3.16 -4.49 -27.59
N THR A 56 2.81 -5.71 -27.18
CA THR A 56 2.40 -6.80 -28.09
C THR A 56 0.90 -6.77 -28.42
N LEU A 57 0.11 -5.97 -27.71
CA LEU A 57 -1.33 -5.87 -27.91
C LEU A 57 -1.68 -4.99 -29.10
N SER A 58 -2.80 -5.30 -29.76
CA SER A 58 -3.44 -4.36 -30.69
C SER A 58 -3.97 -3.13 -29.95
N ASP A 59 -4.24 -2.05 -30.69
CA ASP A 59 -4.82 -0.84 -30.10
C ASP A 59 -6.17 -1.10 -29.42
N GLU A 60 -7.01 -1.96 -30.01
CA GLU A 60 -8.31 -2.33 -29.44
C GLU A 60 -8.17 -3.10 -28.13
N GLU A 61 -7.26 -4.08 -28.08
CA GLU A 61 -6.97 -4.81 -26.84
C GLU A 61 -6.36 -3.88 -25.79
N ARG A 62 -5.43 -3.00 -26.16
CA ARG A 62 -4.84 -2.04 -25.22
C ARG A 62 -5.91 -1.17 -24.58
N GLU A 63 -6.87 -0.67 -25.36
CA GLU A 63 -7.98 0.12 -24.82
C GLU A 63 -8.91 -0.69 -23.93
N GLU A 64 -9.19 -1.96 -24.26
CA GLU A 64 -9.97 -2.84 -23.38
C GLU A 64 -9.27 -3.02 -22.02
N ARG A 65 -7.93 -3.19 -22.01
CA ARG A 65 -7.16 -3.32 -20.75
C ARG A 65 -7.09 -2.01 -19.99
N ALA A 66 -6.98 -0.88 -20.68
CA ALA A 66 -6.99 0.45 -20.08
C ALA A 66 -8.35 0.74 -19.40
N LEU A 67 -9.46 0.39 -20.06
CA LEU A 67 -10.79 0.51 -19.48
C LEU A 67 -10.96 -0.40 -18.26
N PHE A 68 -10.52 -1.66 -18.37
CA PHE A 68 -10.55 -2.59 -17.24
C PHE A 68 -9.75 -2.07 -16.04
N ALA A 69 -8.57 -1.49 -16.26
CA ALA A 69 -7.76 -0.91 -15.20
C ALA A 69 -8.47 0.27 -14.51
N TYR A 70 -9.14 1.12 -15.28
CA TYR A 70 -9.98 2.20 -14.74
C TYR A 70 -11.14 1.66 -13.89
N GLU A 71 -11.89 0.69 -14.40
CA GLU A 71 -13.01 0.08 -13.66
C GLU A 71 -12.55 -0.58 -12.36
N ALA A 72 -11.40 -1.27 -12.39
CA ALA A 72 -10.79 -1.85 -11.21
C ALA A 72 -10.44 -0.78 -10.16
N CYS A 73 -9.97 0.41 -10.57
CA CYS A 73 -9.73 1.52 -9.66
C CYS A 73 -11.04 1.98 -9.00
N VAL A 74 -12.09 2.18 -9.80
CA VAL A 74 -13.42 2.61 -9.29
C VAL A 74 -13.98 1.61 -8.30
N VAL A 75 -13.93 0.31 -8.60
CA VAL A 75 -14.40 -0.75 -7.70
C VAL A 75 -13.55 -0.82 -6.42
N SER A 76 -12.24 -0.61 -6.52
CA SER A 76 -11.35 -0.63 -5.36
C SER A 76 -11.70 0.47 -4.35
N ARG A 77 -12.16 1.64 -4.81
CA ARG A 77 -12.67 2.71 -3.94
C ARG A 77 -13.80 2.22 -3.04
N GLU A 78 -14.74 1.49 -3.61
CA GLU A 78 -15.90 0.97 -2.88
C GLU A 78 -15.53 -0.08 -1.86
N ARG A 79 -14.49 -0.88 -2.15
CA ARG A 79 -13.99 -1.93 -1.25
C ARG A 79 -13.16 -1.41 -0.08
N LEU A 80 -12.72 -0.15 -0.11
CA LEU A 80 -12.04 0.48 1.04
C LEU A 80 -12.97 0.76 2.22
N VAL A 81 -14.28 0.73 2.00
CA VAL A 81 -15.27 0.98 3.05
C VAL A 81 -15.62 -0.34 3.75
N ALA A 82 -15.23 -0.45 5.02
CA ALA A 82 -15.45 -1.63 5.85
C ALA A 82 -16.90 -1.76 6.34
N THR A 83 -17.87 -1.84 5.41
CA THR A 83 -19.30 -1.88 5.73
C THR A 83 -19.70 -3.06 6.62
N ASP A 84 -19.02 -4.21 6.49
CA ASP A 84 -19.24 -5.38 7.36
C ASP A 84 -18.84 -5.13 8.81
N VAL A 85 -17.77 -4.35 9.02
CA VAL A 85 -17.33 -3.94 10.35
C VAL A 85 -18.37 -3.01 10.97
N PHE A 86 -18.87 -2.03 10.21
CA PHE A 86 -19.92 -1.12 10.68
C PHE A 86 -21.16 -1.89 11.11
N ARG A 87 -21.59 -2.88 10.30
CA ARG A 87 -22.72 -3.75 10.62
C ARG A 87 -22.47 -4.58 11.88
N HIS A 88 -21.28 -5.14 12.03
CA HIS A 88 -20.92 -5.94 13.21
C HIS A 88 -21.02 -5.14 14.51
N PHE A 89 -20.60 -3.86 14.48
CA PHE A 89 -20.67 -2.96 15.62
C PHE A 89 -22.01 -2.23 15.77
N GLY A 90 -23.01 -2.55 14.93
CA GLY A 90 -24.35 -1.98 14.99
C GLY A 90 -24.44 -0.51 14.57
N TRP A 91 -23.48 -0.03 13.77
CA TRP A 91 -23.49 1.33 13.23
C TRP A 91 -24.44 1.45 12.03
N ASP A 92 -24.96 2.66 11.80
CA ASP A 92 -25.66 2.96 10.54
C ASP A 92 -24.64 2.89 9.39
N VAL A 93 -24.83 1.91 8.51
CA VAL A 93 -23.87 1.60 7.45
C VAL A 93 -23.74 2.76 6.47
N GLU A 94 -24.84 3.43 6.15
CA GLU A 94 -24.85 4.45 5.10
C GLU A 94 -24.30 5.78 5.60
N GLU A 95 -24.66 6.16 6.83
CA GLU A 95 -24.07 7.32 7.47
C GLU A 95 -22.57 7.10 7.74
N ALA A 96 -22.16 5.95 8.29
CA ALA A 96 -20.75 5.65 8.51
C ALA A 96 -19.95 5.62 7.19
N ARG A 97 -20.53 5.05 6.13
CA ARG A 97 -19.94 5.04 4.78
C ARG A 97 -19.74 6.45 4.25
N LYS A 98 -20.74 7.32 4.37
CA LYS A 98 -20.65 8.72 3.93
C LYS A 98 -19.54 9.45 4.67
N GLN A 99 -19.48 9.34 5.99
CA GLN A 99 -18.42 9.96 6.81
C GLN A 99 -17.01 9.47 6.42
N VAL A 100 -16.88 8.17 6.17
CA VAL A 100 -15.60 7.55 5.78
C VAL A 100 -15.16 8.01 4.38
N LEU A 101 -16.09 8.08 3.44
CA LEU A 101 -15.84 8.59 2.08
C LEU A 101 -15.57 10.10 2.06
N GLU A 102 -16.20 10.91 2.91
CA GLU A 102 -15.97 12.36 2.95
C GLU A 102 -14.67 12.75 3.67
N GLY A 103 -14.12 11.86 4.50
CA GLY A 103 -12.91 12.11 5.28
C GLY A 103 -11.65 11.42 4.74
N PHE A 104 -11.24 10.37 5.45
CA PHE A 104 -9.92 9.74 5.32
C PHE A 104 -9.81 8.83 4.09
N VAL A 105 -10.85 8.04 3.78
CA VAL A 105 -10.71 7.03 2.72
C VAL A 105 -10.58 7.66 1.34
N MET A 106 -11.32 8.73 1.05
CA MET A 106 -11.19 9.41 -0.24
C MET A 106 -9.85 10.12 -0.39
N SER A 107 -9.31 10.71 0.68
CA SER A 107 -7.97 11.33 0.62
C SER A 107 -6.87 10.28 0.43
N THR A 108 -6.93 9.16 1.15
CA THR A 108 -6.02 8.02 0.95
C THR A 108 -6.13 7.42 -0.45
N PHE A 109 -7.36 7.19 -0.93
CA PHE A 109 -7.61 6.64 -2.26
C PHE A 109 -7.11 7.55 -3.37
N ARG A 110 -7.31 8.87 -3.24
CA ARG A 110 -6.76 9.86 -4.19
C ARG A 110 -5.24 9.85 -4.18
N ASN A 111 -4.61 9.84 -3.00
CA ASN A 111 -3.16 9.79 -2.86
C ASN A 111 -2.59 8.52 -3.49
N LEU A 112 -3.21 7.36 -3.26
CA LEU A 112 -2.86 6.11 -3.92
C LEU A 112 -2.88 6.26 -5.44
N LEU A 113 -4.01 6.70 -5.99
CA LEU A 113 -4.19 6.73 -7.43
C LEU A 113 -3.17 7.65 -8.07
N PHE A 114 -2.96 8.83 -7.50
CA PHE A 114 -2.00 9.80 -8.02
C PHE A 114 -0.53 9.36 -7.86
N GLN A 115 -0.12 8.89 -6.68
CA GLN A 115 1.30 8.59 -6.42
C GLN A 115 1.78 7.27 -7.04
N ARG A 116 0.87 6.30 -7.27
CA ARG A 116 1.26 4.93 -7.63
C ARG A 116 0.60 4.46 -8.91
N VAL A 117 -0.72 4.49 -8.96
CA VAL A 117 -1.46 3.84 -10.05
C VAL A 117 -1.30 4.63 -11.36
N ILE A 118 -1.50 5.95 -11.35
CA ILE A 118 -1.40 6.79 -12.55
C ILE A 118 0.01 6.76 -13.17
N PRO A 119 1.12 6.92 -12.42
CA PRO A 119 2.47 6.79 -12.97
C PRO A 119 2.73 5.41 -13.58
N ASN A 120 2.29 4.32 -12.93
CA ASN A 120 2.47 2.97 -13.43
C ASN A 120 1.63 2.72 -14.69
N LEU A 121 0.36 3.14 -14.72
CA LEU A 121 -0.50 3.05 -15.91
C LEU A 121 0.09 3.83 -17.08
N LYS A 122 0.65 5.02 -16.82
CA LYS A 122 1.35 5.82 -17.83
C LYS A 122 2.58 5.10 -18.36
N ARG A 123 3.41 4.55 -17.46
CA ARG A 123 4.64 3.82 -17.82
C ARG A 123 4.35 2.59 -18.69
N ILE A 124 3.36 1.78 -18.34
CA ILE A 124 3.01 0.57 -19.11
C ILE A 124 2.17 0.86 -20.36
N GLY A 125 1.77 2.11 -20.60
CA GLY A 125 0.98 2.51 -21.77
C GLY A 125 -0.53 2.27 -21.68
N LEU A 126 -1.07 2.09 -20.48
CA LEU A 126 -2.53 1.94 -20.24
C LEU A 126 -3.23 3.24 -19.83
N LEU A 127 -2.51 4.35 -19.64
CA LEU A 127 -3.11 5.69 -19.53
C LEU A 127 -3.31 6.29 -20.92
N THR A 128 -4.30 5.78 -21.64
CA THR A 128 -4.61 6.18 -23.03
C THR A 128 -5.39 7.50 -23.07
N ASP A 129 -5.43 8.15 -24.24
CA ASP A 129 -6.16 9.40 -24.44
C ASP A 129 -7.68 9.25 -24.18
N ARG A 130 -8.22 8.05 -24.35
CA ARG A 130 -9.64 7.75 -24.08
C ARG A 130 -9.95 7.57 -22.60
N ILE A 131 -8.96 7.10 -21.82
CA ILE A 131 -9.14 6.78 -20.41
C ILE A 131 -8.67 7.92 -19.50
N ARG A 132 -7.67 8.71 -19.91
CA ARG A 132 -7.19 9.88 -19.17
C ARG A 132 -8.32 10.81 -18.72
N PRO A 133 -9.28 11.23 -19.58
CA PRO A 133 -10.42 12.07 -19.15
C PRO A 133 -11.27 11.45 -18.04
N LYS A 134 -11.39 10.12 -17.99
CA LYS A 134 -12.16 9.43 -16.95
C LYS A 134 -11.49 9.52 -15.57
N PHE A 135 -10.15 9.55 -15.52
CA PHE A 135 -9.41 9.81 -14.28
C PHE A 135 -9.41 11.29 -13.90
N GLU A 136 -9.55 12.18 -14.88
CA GLU A 136 -9.77 13.63 -14.73
C GLU A 136 -11.12 13.90 -14.04
N GLU A 137 -12.20 13.27 -14.51
CA GLU A 137 -13.54 13.34 -13.92
C GLU A 137 -13.58 12.83 -12.46
N LEU A 138 -12.67 11.93 -12.09
CA LEU A 138 -12.51 11.47 -10.71
C LEU A 138 -11.79 12.48 -9.80
N GLY A 139 -11.33 13.62 -10.33
CA GLY A 139 -10.67 14.69 -9.57
C GLY A 139 -9.24 14.35 -9.16
N ILE A 140 -8.56 13.46 -9.90
CA ILE A 140 -7.24 12.93 -9.53
C ILE A 140 -6.13 13.56 -10.37
N LEU A 141 -6.40 14.02 -11.59
CA LEU A 141 -5.36 14.53 -12.49
C LEU A 141 -4.90 15.97 -12.19
N ASP A 142 -5.65 16.76 -11.40
CA ASP A 142 -5.11 17.98 -10.76
C ASP A 142 -3.93 17.66 -9.83
N TYR A 143 -3.90 16.39 -9.41
CA TYR A 143 -2.83 15.58 -8.85
C TYR A 143 -1.48 15.69 -9.57
N GLU A 144 -1.52 15.62 -10.92
CA GLU A 144 -0.47 15.03 -11.80
C GLU A 144 0.94 15.61 -11.56
N ASN A 145 0.99 16.86 -11.08
CA ASN A 145 2.21 17.66 -10.94
C ASN A 145 2.62 17.99 -9.50
N LEU A 146 1.91 17.46 -8.49
CA LEU A 146 2.30 17.66 -7.08
C LEU A 146 3.50 16.76 -6.73
N ALA A 147 4.42 17.30 -5.93
CA ALA A 147 5.54 16.53 -5.41
C ALA A 147 5.01 15.30 -4.67
N THR A 148 5.47 14.12 -5.08
CA THR A 148 5.11 12.84 -4.48
C THR A 148 5.58 12.83 -3.03
N ASP A 149 4.66 12.70 -2.08
CA ASP A 149 5.03 12.32 -0.71
C ASP A 149 5.52 10.87 -0.75
N GLY A 150 6.82 10.70 -0.98
CA GLY A 150 7.52 9.42 -0.88
C GLY A 150 7.73 8.71 -2.21
N ASP A 151 8.76 9.11 -2.95
CA ASP A 151 9.43 8.19 -3.86
C ASP A 151 9.99 7.03 -3.03
N ILE A 152 9.32 5.89 -3.08
CA ILE A 152 9.92 4.65 -2.59
C ILE A 152 10.98 4.29 -3.63
N ASP A 153 12.24 4.42 -3.23
CA ASP A 153 13.36 3.92 -4.02
C ASP A 153 13.29 2.39 -4.05
N TRP A 154 12.65 1.88 -5.10
CA TRP A 154 12.50 0.45 -5.34
C TRP A 154 13.84 -0.28 -5.38
N ALA A 155 14.89 0.36 -5.92
CA ALA A 155 16.23 -0.20 -5.92
C ALA A 155 16.78 -0.33 -4.47
N ALA A 156 16.47 0.62 -3.59
CA ALA A 156 16.81 0.54 -2.18
C ALA A 156 16.00 -0.51 -1.39
N MET A 157 14.80 -0.91 -1.86
CA MET A 157 14.00 -1.98 -1.25
C MET A 157 14.35 -3.38 -1.78
N GLU A 158 14.76 -3.46 -3.05
CA GLU A 158 15.17 -4.67 -3.74
C GLU A 158 16.55 -5.18 -3.33
N ARG A 159 17.42 -4.27 -2.84
CA ARG A 159 18.75 -4.64 -2.34
C ARG A 159 18.66 -5.83 -1.37
N PRO A 160 19.64 -6.74 -1.34
CA PRO A 160 19.64 -7.86 -0.40
C PRO A 160 19.37 -7.39 1.04
N LEU A 161 18.72 -8.21 1.85
CA LEU A 161 18.60 -7.95 3.29
C LEU A 161 20.02 -7.75 3.81
N ASP A 162 20.31 -6.56 4.33
CA ASP A 162 21.53 -6.37 5.10
C ASP A 162 21.36 -7.17 6.39
N THR A 163 21.97 -8.35 6.42
CA THR A 163 21.88 -9.24 7.57
C THR A 163 22.55 -8.63 8.80
N GLN A 164 23.43 -7.64 8.65
CA GLN A 164 24.02 -6.94 9.80
C GLN A 164 22.99 -6.04 10.48
N GLU A 165 22.17 -5.33 9.70
CA GLU A 165 21.08 -4.50 10.22
C GLU A 165 20.02 -5.37 10.90
N ALA A 166 19.60 -6.47 10.27
CA ALA A 166 18.66 -7.44 10.85
C ALA A 166 19.20 -8.12 12.11
N GLN A 167 20.47 -8.55 12.12
CA GLN A 167 21.12 -9.15 13.30
C GLN A 167 21.29 -8.14 14.44
N SER A 168 21.58 -6.88 14.13
CA SER A 168 21.68 -5.83 15.17
C SER A 168 20.32 -5.52 15.80
N HIS A 169 19.24 -5.51 15.01
CA HIS A 169 17.88 -5.36 15.50
C HIS A 169 17.47 -6.56 16.37
N GLU A 170 17.78 -7.78 15.93
CA GLU A 170 17.50 -9.01 16.68
C GLU A 170 18.26 -9.05 18.01
N GLN A 171 19.55 -8.69 18.01
CA GLN A 171 20.36 -8.56 19.23
C GLN A 171 19.84 -7.46 20.16
N SER A 172 19.40 -6.32 19.61
CA SER A 172 18.81 -5.23 20.38
C SER A 172 17.49 -5.64 21.04
N MET A 173 16.61 -6.32 20.30
CA MET A 173 15.34 -6.84 20.81
C MET A 173 15.55 -7.90 21.90
N LEU A 174 16.47 -8.84 21.69
CA LEU A 174 16.83 -9.84 22.70
C LEU A 174 17.39 -9.18 23.97
N ALA A 175 18.24 -8.16 23.82
CA ALA A 175 18.79 -7.42 24.96
C ALA A 175 17.70 -6.64 25.71
N ALA A 176 16.79 -5.98 24.99
CA ALA A 176 15.64 -5.27 25.59
C ALA A 176 14.69 -6.22 26.33
N PHE A 177 14.40 -7.37 25.73
CA PHE A 177 13.58 -8.41 26.34
C PHE A 177 14.23 -8.98 27.61
N GLN A 178 15.53 -9.27 27.57
CA GLN A 178 16.28 -9.75 28.73
C GLN A 178 16.31 -8.70 29.86
N ALA A 179 16.52 -7.42 29.53
CA ALA A 179 16.52 -6.34 30.51
C ALA A 179 15.14 -6.16 31.19
N GLU A 180 14.06 -6.24 30.42
CA GLU A 180 12.70 -6.15 30.95
C GLU A 180 12.34 -7.36 31.81
N HIS A 181 12.71 -8.58 31.37
CA HIS A 181 12.54 -9.79 32.15
C HIS A 181 13.30 -9.73 33.49
N GLN A 182 14.54 -9.25 33.48
CA GLN A 182 15.32 -9.05 34.70
C GLN A 182 14.70 -8.02 35.65
N LYS A 183 14.14 -6.92 35.10
CA LYS A 183 13.37 -5.94 35.89
C LYS A 183 12.16 -6.57 36.56
N GLN A 184 11.39 -7.38 35.83
CA GLN A 184 10.20 -8.04 36.35
C GLN A 184 10.52 -9.10 37.42
N GLU A 185 11.60 -9.85 37.24
CA GLU A 185 12.13 -10.80 38.24
C GLU A 185 12.59 -10.05 39.52
N ALA A 186 13.33 -8.96 39.38
CA ALA A 186 13.77 -8.14 40.51
C ALA A 186 12.59 -7.50 41.26
N ALA A 187 11.57 -7.03 40.55
CA ALA A 187 10.34 -6.50 41.15
C ALA A 187 9.54 -7.58 41.90
N LYS A 188 9.47 -8.80 41.37
CA LYS A 188 8.85 -9.95 42.05
C LYS A 188 9.62 -10.34 43.32
N ALA A 189 10.95 -10.37 43.27
CA ALA A 189 11.78 -10.67 44.43
C ALA A 189 11.66 -9.60 45.54
N SER A 190 11.52 -8.33 45.17
CA SER A 190 11.33 -7.23 46.13
C SER A 190 9.93 -7.19 46.76
N ASN A 191 8.89 -7.71 46.11
CA ASN A 191 7.53 -7.77 46.65
C ASN A 191 7.27 -9.04 47.49
N ALA A 192 8.21 -10.00 47.49
CA ALA A 192 8.13 -11.25 48.25
C ALA A 192 8.90 -11.22 49.58
N ALA A 193 9.61 -10.11 49.85
CA ALA A 193 10.34 -9.83 51.10
C ALA A 193 9.58 -8.79 51.94
#